data_AF-A0A950XBA1-F1
#
_entry.id   AF-A0A950XBA1-F1
#
_cell.length_a   1.000
_cell.length_b   1.000
_cell.length_c   1.000
_cell.angle_alpha   90.00
_cell.angle_beta   90.00
_cell.angle_gamma   90.00
#
_symmetry.space_group_name_H-M   'P 1'
#
loop_
_entity.id
_entity.type
_entity.pdbx_description
1 polymer ?
#
loop_
_entity_poly.entity_id
_entity_poly.type
_entity_poly.pdbx_seq_one_letter_code
_entity_poly.pdbx_strand_id
1 'polypeptide(L)' 'MTDSEFQRHALSILQRELGAEGFARFLHVYRSGHGDYTKERDHILKSATIDDIVEQVRSANRQNPMKQ' A
#
# COMPACT_ATOMS: atom_id res chain seq x y z
N MET A 1 15.28 -20.70 7.33
CA MET A 1 14.63 -19.75 6.42
C MET A 1 13.44 -19.17 7.16
N THR A 2 13.38 -17.86 7.34
CA THR A 2 12.20 -17.16 7.91
C THR A 2 11.05 -17.18 6.90
N ASP A 3 9.82 -16.92 7.35
CA ASP A 3 8.65 -16.84 6.47
C ASP A 3 8.84 -15.81 5.34
N SER A 4 9.49 -14.69 5.65
CA SER A 4 9.83 -13.66 4.67
C SER A 4 10.86 -14.14 3.65
N GLU A 5 11.85 -14.93 4.06
CA GLU A 5 12.82 -15.54 3.15
C GLU A 5 12.17 -16.63 2.29
N PHE A 6 11.26 -17.43 2.87
CA PHE A 6 10.44 -18.41 2.17
C PHE A 6 9.57 -17.78 1.10
N GLN A 7 8.85 -16.74 1.45
CA GLN A 7 8.03 -16.00 0.50
C GLN A 7 8.86 -15.42 -0.65
N ARG A 8 10.02 -14.81 -0.36
CA ARG A 8 10.91 -14.28 -1.40
C ARG A 8 11.44 -15.37 -2.32
N HIS A 9 11.82 -16.52 -1.76
CA HIS A 9 12.32 -17.65 -2.52
C HIS A 9 11.24 -18.28 -3.42
N ALA A 10 10.02 -18.46 -2.91
CA ALA A 10 8.91 -18.97 -3.70
C ALA A 10 8.53 -18.02 -4.85
N LEU A 11 8.50 -16.70 -4.58
CA LEU A 11 8.20 -15.70 -5.61
C LEU A 11 9.26 -15.66 -6.71
N SER A 12 10.54 -15.84 -6.39
CA SER A 12 11.60 -15.84 -7.41
C SER A 12 11.52 -17.06 -8.33
N ILE A 13 11.14 -18.23 -7.80
CA ILE A 13 10.87 -19.43 -8.60
C ILE A 13 9.68 -19.16 -9.54
N LEU A 14 8.56 -18.67 -9.01
CA LEU A 14 7.37 -18.39 -9.82
C LEU A 14 7.64 -17.37 -10.93
N GLN A 15 8.41 -16.33 -10.64
CA GLN A 15 8.81 -15.34 -11.64
C GLN A 15 9.63 -15.98 -12.77
N ARG A 16 10.56 -16.89 -12.44
CA ARG A 16 11.40 -17.58 -13.42
C ARG A 16 10.58 -18.51 -14.32
N GLU A 17 9.66 -19.29 -13.74
CA GLU A 17 8.89 -20.30 -14.49
C GLU A 17 7.75 -19.69 -15.32
N LEU A 18 7.12 -18.61 -14.84
CA LEU A 18 5.95 -18.00 -15.50
C LEU A 18 6.31 -16.84 -16.43
N GLY A 19 7.54 -16.32 -16.34
CA GLY A 19 7.91 -15.06 -17.00
C GLY A 19 7.15 -13.85 -16.43
N ALA A 20 7.43 -12.66 -16.97
CA ALA A 20 6.89 -11.40 -16.44
C ALA A 20 5.36 -11.33 -16.50
N GLU A 21 4.76 -11.71 -17.64
CA GLU A 21 3.31 -11.64 -17.84
C GLU A 21 2.57 -12.65 -16.95
N GLY A 22 3.00 -13.91 -16.96
CA GLY A 22 2.39 -14.96 -16.16
C GLY A 22 2.52 -14.69 -14.65
N PHE A 23 3.66 -14.17 -14.23
CA PHE A 23 3.86 -13.77 -12.83
C PHE A 23 2.97 -12.59 -12.42
N ALA A 24 2.81 -11.57 -13.27
CA ALA A 24 1.89 -10.45 -13.01
C ALA A 24 0.44 -10.93 -12.87
N ARG A 25 0.00 -11.85 -13.75
CA ARG A 25 -1.34 -12.47 -13.65
C ARG A 25 -1.49 -13.30 -12.38
N PHE A 26 -0.47 -14.07 -11.99
CA PHE A 26 -0.47 -14.84 -10.74
C PHE A 26 -0.64 -13.92 -9.52
N LEU A 27 0.12 -12.83 -9.44
CA LEU A 27 -0.03 -11.85 -8.37
C LEU A 27 -1.43 -11.25 -8.35
N HIS A 28 -1.99 -10.90 -9.51
CA HIS A 28 -3.34 -10.35 -9.57
C HIS A 28 -4.42 -11.31 -9.06
N VAL A 29 -4.33 -12.61 -9.40
CA VAL A 29 -5.36 -13.61 -9.07
C VAL A 29 -5.21 -14.16 -7.65
N TYR A 30 -3.98 -14.40 -7.20
CA TYR A 30 -3.70 -15.10 -5.93
C TYR A 30 -3.21 -14.19 -4.82
N ARG A 31 -2.73 -13.00 -5.16
CA ARG A 31 -2.35 -12.00 -4.18
C ARG A 31 -3.47 -10.98 -4.06
N SER A 32 -4.56 -11.41 -3.43
CA SER A 32 -5.53 -10.48 -2.89
C SER A 32 -4.77 -9.50 -1.99
N GLY A 33 -4.88 -8.20 -2.26
CA GLY A 33 -4.52 -7.22 -1.24
C GLY A 33 -5.27 -7.58 0.04
N HIS A 34 -4.58 -7.61 1.18
CA HIS A 34 -5.27 -7.73 2.45
C HIS A 34 -5.91 -6.38 2.77
N GLY A 35 -7.12 -6.41 3.30
CA GLY A 35 -7.87 -5.21 3.67
C GLY A 35 -9.01 -4.91 2.72
N ASP A 36 -10.04 -4.29 3.27
CA ASP A 36 -11.16 -3.74 2.51
C ASP A 36 -10.93 -2.23 2.46
N TYR A 37 -10.20 -1.77 1.43
CA TYR A 37 -9.89 -0.35 1.28
C TYR A 37 -11.15 0.51 1.26
N THR A 38 -12.29 -0.03 0.81
CA THR A 38 -13.56 0.69 0.85
C THR A 38 -13.99 0.93 2.30
N LYS A 39 -13.99 -0.10 3.15
CA LYS A 39 -14.28 0.06 4.59
C LYS A 39 -13.24 0.88 5.33
N GLU A 40 -11.96 0.69 5.01
CA GLU A 40 -10.86 1.38 5.66
C GLU A 40 -10.85 2.87 5.31
N ARG A 41 -11.04 3.21 4.03
CA ARG A 41 -11.22 4.59 3.57
C ARG A 41 -12.42 5.23 4.24
N ASP A 42 -13.55 4.53 4.31
CA ASP A 42 -14.73 5.04 4.99
C ASP A 42 -14.42 5.29 6.48
N HIS A 43 -13.68 4.42 7.17
CA HIS A 43 -13.27 4.68 8.57
C HIS A 43 -12.34 5.90 8.71
N ILE A 44 -11.35 6.05 7.84
CA ILE A 44 -10.35 7.13 7.89
C ILE A 44 -10.97 8.48 7.52
N LEU A 45 -11.87 8.51 6.53
CA LEU A 45 -12.36 9.75 5.92
C LEU A 45 -13.79 10.11 6.27
N LYS A 46 -14.55 9.28 7.02
CA LYS A 46 -15.99 9.49 7.31
C LYS A 46 -16.33 10.89 7.78
N SER A 47 -15.45 11.46 8.59
CA SER A 47 -15.64 12.74 9.28
C SER A 47 -14.74 13.85 8.76
N ALA A 48 -13.90 13.57 7.76
CA ALA A 48 -12.97 14.56 7.24
C ALA A 48 -13.66 15.40 6.16
N THR A 49 -13.71 16.71 6.35
CA THR A 49 -14.04 17.65 5.28
C THR A 49 -12.77 18.07 4.53
N ILE A 50 -12.95 18.62 3.32
CA ILE A 50 -11.83 19.21 2.58
C ILE A 50 -11.18 20.35 3.38
N ASP A 51 -11.98 21.14 4.09
CA ASP A 51 -11.48 22.24 4.92
C ASP A 51 -10.62 21.71 6.08
N ASP A 52 -11.03 20.60 6.72
CA ASP A 52 -10.24 19.96 7.78
C ASP A 52 -8.87 19.50 7.27
N ILE A 53 -8.83 18.90 6.07
CA ILE A 53 -7.61 18.42 5.44
C ILE A 53 -6.69 19.60 5.10
N VAL A 54 -7.24 20.68 4.53
CA VAL A 54 -6.49 21.89 4.20
C VAL A 54 -5.90 22.53 5.46
N GLU A 55 -6.65 22.57 6.55
CA GLU A 55 -6.18 23.15 7.81
C GLU A 55 -5.09 22.28 8.48
N GLN A 56 -5.20 20.95 8.39
CA GLN A 56 -4.14 20.03 8.85
C GLN A 56 -2.84 20.24 8.08
N VAL A 57 -2.90 20.34 6.74
CA VAL A 57 -1.71 20.58 5.91
C VAL A 57 -1.06 21.92 6.24
N ARG A 58 -1.85 22.99 6.38
CA ARG A 58 -1.36 24.32 6.79
C ARG A 58 -0.71 24.27 8.18
N SER A 59 -1.32 23.55 9.12
CA SER A 59 -0.81 23.40 10.48
C SER A 59 0.50 22.61 10.52
N ALA A 60 0.61 21.52 9.75
CA ALA A 60 1.84 20.75 9.60
C ALA A 60 2.99 21.59 9.02
N ASN A 61 2.71 22.41 8.00
CA ASN A 61 3.68 23.31 7.40
C ASN A 61 4.14 24.43 8.34
N ARG A 62 3.26 24.92 9.25
CA ARG A 62 3.63 25.88 10.29
C ARG A 62 4.48 25.26 11.39
N GLN A 63 4.27 23.99 11.71
CA GLN A 63 4.98 23.28 12.78
C GLN A 63 6.36 22.74 12.34
N ASN A 64 6.62 22.61 11.04
CA ASN A 64 7.93 22.18 10.53
C ASN A 64 8.52 23.21 9.54
N PRO A 65 9.06 24.34 10.03
CA PRO A 65 9.52 25.43 9.16
C PRO A 65 10.82 25.15 8.37
N MET A 66 11.48 23.99 8.50
CA MET A 66 12.78 23.74 7.84
C MET A 66 12.95 22.30 7.31
N LYS A 67 12.80 22.13 5.99
CA LYS A 67 13.79 21.47 5.14
C LYS A 67 14.06 22.40 3.95
N GLN A 68 14.84 23.45 4.20
CA GLN A 68 15.68 24.10 3.19
C GLN A 68 17.13 23.92 3.64
#